data_AF-A0A943EBY8-F1
#
_entry.id   AF-A0A943EBY8-F1
#
_cell.length_a   1.000
_cell.length_b   1.000
_cell.length_c   1.000
_cell.angle_alpha   90.00
_cell.angle_beta   90.00
_cell.angle_gamma   90.00
#
_symmetry.space_group_name_H-M   'P 1'
#
loop_
_entity.id
_entity.type
_entity.pdbx_description
1 polymer ?
#
loop_
_entity_poly.entity_id
_entity_poly.type
_entity_poly.pdbx_seq_one_letter_code
_entity_poly.pdbx_strand_id
1 'polypeptide(L)'
;MPLCSYQQAPDRNDRTVVENIFLREFMPAAPEGAVKAYLYGLMQCQQGTGAGSLSAFARDVALSETEVQDAFAYWQEKGLVLVQTKPMFAVFYLDIHNALPQDAGVYADAAYNREIQALFAPKAIQPAELARVYDWTDVFLIDRSAVPLLIEYGQKKLKDLDKATARRQVSYIDKIARQWNEEGVRTQEDAKQWLAAQAEQDSGLAAVLQRLGLFRSATQPERELYQKWLAAGFTQAAVLAAAGRTVSVRNPSFDTLDGILMDFDAQGLHEAEAIEGDQTHALCREVLQALGLSRTTPTAGQLASYREWAAAGNSHERILLACEICKQHKTLRFSDVDATLSSWQAHKLRGVKSIRNFEKKRAELRSLMAQCFARMGETRRKIDEADLQLAELWVRTWQLPEEVVLYAAECSHGARSPYRMIKRLLEQWHDQHIDSVSAARIAFKASGAGPKAKDNQALHYAQRSEEERGDLDSLIQY
;
A
#
# COMPACT_ATOMS: atom_id res chain seq x y z
N MET A 1 19.99 36.62 66.86
CA MET A 1 20.15 37.73 65.90
C MET A 1 20.89 37.18 64.69
N PRO A 2 20.48 37.46 63.44
CA PRO A 2 21.34 37.13 62.30
C PRO A 2 22.70 37.81 62.49
N LEU A 3 23.78 37.12 62.11
CA LEU A 3 25.17 37.58 62.31
C LEU A 3 25.41 38.96 61.70
N CYS A 4 24.65 39.30 60.65
CA CYS A 4 24.70 40.58 59.96
C CYS A 4 23.27 41.16 59.82
N SER A 5 23.10 42.44 60.09
CA SER A 5 21.86 43.19 59.79
C SER A 5 22.19 44.60 59.35
N TYR A 6 21.39 45.15 58.44
CA TYR A 6 21.59 46.51 57.94
C TYR A 6 21.02 47.53 58.93
N GLN A 7 21.81 48.54 59.28
CA GLN A 7 21.39 49.63 60.17
C GLN A 7 20.51 50.66 59.42
N GLN A 8 20.67 50.81 58.11
CA GLN A 8 19.81 51.58 57.20
C GLN A 8 19.80 50.91 55.81
N ALA A 9 18.67 50.94 55.09
CA ALA A 9 18.53 50.26 53.80
C ALA A 9 19.19 51.08 52.67
N PRO A 10 20.14 50.50 51.90
CA PRO A 10 20.85 51.23 50.85
C PRO A 10 20.00 51.44 49.59
N ASP A 11 20.31 52.51 48.87
CA ASP A 11 19.68 52.93 47.61
C ASP A 11 19.73 51.84 46.54
N ARG A 12 18.72 51.77 45.67
CA ARG A 12 18.45 50.60 44.82
C ARG A 12 19.46 50.45 43.67
N ASN A 13 20.15 51.53 43.31
CA ASN A 13 21.12 51.60 42.21
C ASN A 13 22.58 51.30 42.64
N ASP A 14 22.82 51.09 43.93
CA ASP A 14 24.14 50.78 44.50
C ASP A 14 24.20 49.33 45.03
N ARG A 15 23.67 48.39 44.22
CA ARG A 15 23.54 46.99 44.61
C ARG A 15 23.99 46.07 43.49
N THR A 16 24.85 45.12 43.83
CA THR A 16 25.14 43.96 42.98
C THR A 16 24.16 42.85 43.33
N VAL A 17 23.36 42.41 42.36
CA VAL A 17 22.47 41.27 42.51
C VAL A 17 23.28 39.99 42.41
N VAL A 18 23.35 39.23 43.49
CA VAL A 18 24.03 37.93 43.54
C VAL A 18 23.00 36.86 43.80
N GLU A 19 23.00 35.81 42.99
CA GLU A 19 22.08 34.69 43.19
C GLU A 19 22.44 33.92 44.45
N ASN A 20 21.42 33.59 45.26
CA ASN A 20 21.62 32.88 46.53
C ASN A 20 22.29 31.51 46.37
N ILE A 21 22.17 30.90 45.18
CA ILE A 21 22.84 29.63 44.85
C ILE A 21 24.37 29.80 44.85
N PHE A 22 24.89 30.91 44.33
CA PHE A 22 26.32 31.22 44.37
C PHE A 22 26.83 31.26 45.82
N LEU A 23 26.09 31.97 46.68
CA LEU A 23 26.46 32.16 48.08
C LEU A 23 26.43 30.85 48.88
N ARG A 24 25.53 29.92 48.55
CA ARG A 24 25.38 28.66 49.27
C ARG A 24 26.32 27.56 48.77
N GLU A 25 26.44 27.39 47.46
CA GLU A 25 27.09 26.20 46.87
C GLU A 25 28.53 26.47 46.42
N PHE A 26 28.84 27.70 45.99
CA PHE A 26 30.12 28.01 45.34
C PHE A 26 31.04 28.86 46.21
N MET A 27 30.50 29.87 46.89
CA MET A 27 31.28 30.78 47.74
C MET A 27 32.01 30.10 48.90
N PRO A 28 31.43 29.13 49.66
CA PRO A 28 32.10 28.59 50.86
C PRO A 28 33.39 27.82 50.57
N ALA A 29 33.51 27.20 49.40
CA ALA A 29 34.65 26.39 48.99
C ALA A 29 35.65 27.14 48.09
N ALA A 30 35.42 28.44 47.86
CA ALA A 30 36.23 29.25 46.96
C ALA A 30 37.58 29.61 47.59
N PRO A 31 38.69 29.58 46.82
CA PRO A 31 40.00 30.01 47.31
C PRO A 31 40.04 31.51 47.61
N GLU A 32 41.03 31.91 48.40
CA GLU A 32 41.22 33.31 48.81
C GLU A 32 41.37 34.22 47.58
N GLY A 33 40.71 35.39 47.61
CA GLY A 33 40.69 36.33 46.48
C GLY A 33 39.72 35.96 45.34
N ALA A 34 39.32 34.70 45.17
CA ALA A 34 38.46 34.29 44.04
C ALA A 34 37.02 34.82 44.16
N VAL A 35 36.46 34.83 45.37
CA VAL A 35 35.13 35.44 45.63
C VAL A 35 35.16 36.95 45.33
N LYS A 36 36.26 37.62 45.69
CA LYS A 36 36.45 39.05 45.46
C LYS A 36 36.50 39.37 43.97
N ALA A 37 37.25 38.60 43.18
CA ALA A 37 37.31 38.72 41.73
C ALA A 37 35.94 38.49 41.08
N TYR A 38 35.20 37.46 41.51
CA TYR A 38 33.88 37.15 40.97
C TYR A 38 32.84 38.23 41.26
N LEU A 39 32.71 38.69 42.50
CA LEU A 39 31.72 39.69 42.86
C LEU A 39 32.02 41.06 42.24
N TYR A 40 33.30 41.43 42.14
CA TYR A 40 33.71 42.68 41.50
C TYR A 40 33.47 42.67 39.99
N GLY A 41 33.75 41.54 39.32
CA GLY A 41 33.43 41.40 37.89
C GLY A 41 31.92 41.37 37.63
N LEU A 42 31.15 40.69 38.47
CA LEU A 42 29.68 40.65 38.38
C LEU A 42 29.05 42.05 38.54
N MET A 43 29.55 42.84 39.48
CA MET A 43 29.15 44.24 39.67
C MET A 43 29.38 45.05 38.37
N GLN A 44 30.55 44.93 37.76
CA GLN A 44 30.88 45.63 36.51
C GLN A 44 29.97 45.23 35.36
N CYS A 45 29.62 43.94 35.25
CA CYS A 45 28.65 43.46 34.25
C CYS A 45 27.26 44.09 34.44
N GLN A 46 26.79 44.22 35.68
CA GLN A 46 25.45 44.75 35.98
C GLN A 46 25.36 46.28 35.85
N GLN A 47 26.46 46.99 36.15
CA GLN A 47 26.52 48.45 36.06
C GLN A 47 26.94 48.96 34.67
N GLY A 48 27.41 48.07 33.78
CA GLY A 48 27.90 48.43 32.45
C GLY A 48 29.23 49.19 32.47
N THR A 49 29.91 49.23 33.61
CA THR A 49 31.20 49.91 33.83
C THR A 49 32.29 48.87 33.95
N GLY A 50 33.04 48.62 32.88
CA GLY A 50 34.14 47.66 32.87
C GLY A 50 35.52 48.32 33.00
N ALA A 51 36.39 47.75 33.84
CA ALA A 51 37.81 48.01 33.84
C ALA A 51 38.37 47.62 32.46
N GLY A 52 38.90 48.58 31.72
CA GLY A 52 39.33 48.39 30.33
C GLY A 52 40.55 47.48 30.14
N SER A 53 41.14 46.95 31.21
CA SER A 53 42.28 46.03 31.15
C SER A 53 42.39 45.17 32.41
N LEU A 54 43.06 44.02 32.28
CA LEU A 54 43.40 43.12 33.39
C LEU A 54 44.19 43.84 34.50
N SER A 55 45.12 44.71 34.14
CA SER A 55 45.93 45.49 35.08
C SER A 55 45.10 46.47 35.92
N ALA A 56 44.08 47.08 35.32
CA ALA A 56 43.17 47.97 36.04
C ALA A 56 42.28 47.17 37.00
N PHE A 57 41.73 46.04 36.53
CA PHE A 57 40.94 45.14 37.36
C PHE A 57 41.72 44.64 38.58
N ALA A 58 42.97 44.19 38.37
CA ALA A 58 43.86 43.70 39.41
C ALA A 58 44.16 44.77 40.48
N ARG A 59 44.38 46.03 40.05
CA ARG A 59 44.57 47.16 40.94
C ARG A 59 43.34 47.42 41.81
N ASP A 60 42.15 47.43 41.22
CA ASP A 60 40.91 47.76 41.92
C ASP A 60 40.56 46.72 43.00
N VAL A 61 40.80 45.44 42.71
CA VAL A 61 40.58 44.34 43.66
C VAL A 61 41.77 44.08 44.57
N ALA A 62 42.86 44.85 44.46
CA ALA A 62 44.10 44.68 45.20
C ALA A 62 44.65 43.24 45.15
N LEU A 63 44.66 42.66 43.94
CA LEU A 63 45.27 41.38 43.62
C LEU A 63 46.33 41.57 42.53
N SER A 64 47.27 40.64 42.40
CA SER A 64 48.17 40.55 41.25
C SER A 64 47.42 40.07 40.00
N GLU A 65 47.95 40.37 38.82
CA GLU A 65 47.35 39.89 37.56
C GLU A 65 47.28 38.36 37.50
N THR A 66 48.28 37.66 38.07
CA THR A 66 48.31 36.20 38.17
C THR A 66 47.22 35.67 39.08
N GLU A 67 47.01 36.29 40.25
CA GLU A 67 45.92 35.89 41.18
C GLU A 67 44.54 36.11 40.56
N VAL A 68 44.36 37.19 39.77
CA VAL A 68 43.11 37.42 39.03
C VAL A 68 42.91 36.37 37.95
N GLN A 69 43.95 36.01 37.21
CA GLN A 69 43.89 34.95 36.20
C GLN A 69 43.56 33.59 36.83
N ASP A 70 44.23 33.23 37.93
CA ASP A 70 44.00 31.98 38.66
C ASP A 70 42.59 31.92 39.25
N ALA A 71 42.10 33.04 39.81
CA ALA A 71 40.73 33.16 40.29
C ALA A 71 39.69 32.90 39.18
N PHE A 72 39.86 33.49 38.00
CA PHE A 72 38.95 33.25 36.88
C PHE A 72 39.14 31.88 36.21
N ALA A 73 40.34 31.30 36.26
CA ALA A 73 40.57 29.91 35.85
C ALA A 73 39.81 28.93 36.77
N TYR A 74 39.84 29.15 38.09
CA TYR A 74 39.05 28.38 39.05
C TYR A 74 37.54 28.46 38.75
N TRP A 75 37.01 29.67 38.50
CA TRP A 75 35.58 29.82 38.18
C TRP A 75 35.19 29.25 36.82
N GLN A 76 36.12 29.23 35.86
CA GLN A 76 35.93 28.56 34.58
C GLN A 76 35.86 27.03 34.76
N GLU A 77 36.69 26.45 35.63
CA GLU A 77 36.61 25.03 35.99
C GLU A 77 35.26 24.68 36.64
N LYS A 78 34.72 25.59 37.46
CA LYS A 78 33.38 25.46 38.06
C LYS A 78 32.23 25.79 37.09
N GLY A 79 32.52 26.15 35.83
CA GLY A 79 31.51 26.42 34.82
C GLY A 79 30.73 27.74 35.00
N LEU A 80 31.18 28.63 35.89
CA LEU A 80 30.48 29.90 36.16
C LEU A 80 30.91 31.04 35.22
N VAL A 81 32.09 30.92 34.61
CA VAL A 81 32.61 31.92 33.67
C VAL A 81 33.31 31.26 32.48
N LEU A 82 33.44 32.01 31.38
CA LEU A 82 34.31 31.68 30.25
C LEU A 82 35.40 32.76 30.12
N VAL A 83 36.66 32.33 30.10
CA VAL A 83 37.82 33.22 29.97
C VAL A 83 38.35 33.17 28.55
N GLN A 84 38.35 34.33 27.87
CA GLN A 84 38.97 34.52 26.57
C GLN A 84 40.28 35.28 26.76
N THR A 85 41.39 34.75 26.24
CA THR A 85 42.73 35.34 26.41
C THR A 85 43.24 36.05 25.16
N LYS A 86 42.58 35.91 24.00
CA LYS A 86 42.98 36.52 22.72
C LYS A 86 41.76 37.06 21.97
N PRO A 87 41.80 38.28 21.40
CA PRO A 87 42.93 39.22 21.32
C PRO A 87 43.17 40.05 22.61
N MET A 88 42.26 39.99 23.57
CA MET A 88 42.36 40.64 24.89
C MET A 88 41.81 39.71 25.97
N PHE A 89 42.20 39.92 27.22
CA PHE A 89 41.67 39.18 28.37
C PHE A 89 40.24 39.64 28.66
N ALA A 90 39.27 38.75 28.47
CA ALA A 90 37.85 38.99 28.72
C ALA A 90 37.23 37.82 29.49
N VAL A 91 36.28 38.12 30.37
CA VAL A 91 35.57 37.13 31.18
C VAL A 91 34.08 37.29 30.94
N PHE A 92 33.42 36.21 30.54
CA PHE A 92 31.97 36.16 30.33
C PHE A 92 31.32 35.37 31.45
N TYR A 93 30.34 35.96 32.14
CA TYR A 93 29.56 35.28 33.18
C TYR A 93 28.50 34.40 32.53
N LEU A 94 28.40 33.16 33.01
CA LEU A 94 27.43 32.17 32.53
C LEU A 94 26.28 32.03 33.53
N ASP A 95 25.15 31.49 33.06
CA ASP A 95 24.00 31.17 33.92
C ASP A 95 24.41 30.10 34.95
N ILE A 96 24.23 30.42 36.23
CA ILE A 96 24.64 29.56 37.36
C ILE A 96 23.90 28.22 37.37
N HIS A 97 22.72 28.14 36.77
CA HIS A 97 21.96 26.90 36.65
C HIS A 97 22.60 25.89 35.68
N ASN A 98 23.50 26.34 34.79
CA ASN A 98 24.27 25.46 33.93
C ASN A 98 25.52 24.88 34.62
N ALA A 99 26.00 25.54 35.68
CA ALA A 99 27.19 25.15 36.44
C ALA A 99 26.88 24.18 37.59
N LEU A 100 25.63 24.17 38.06
CA LEU A 100 25.15 23.16 38.96
C LEU A 100 25.05 21.81 38.23
N PRO A 101 25.53 20.70 38.80
CA PRO A 101 24.95 19.41 38.46
C PRO A 101 23.46 19.52 38.80
N GLN A 102 22.57 19.41 37.82
CA GLN A 102 21.17 19.13 38.13
C GLN A 102 21.17 17.77 38.86
N ASP A 103 20.93 17.86 40.17
CA ASP A 103 20.89 16.81 41.17
C ASP A 103 22.22 16.08 41.52
N ALA A 104 22.99 16.66 42.43
CA ALA A 104 24.02 15.93 43.17
C ALA A 104 23.47 14.76 44.03
N GLY A 105 22.15 14.61 44.15
CA GLY A 105 21.50 13.48 44.82
C GLY A 105 21.11 12.30 43.91
N VAL A 106 21.03 12.48 42.58
CA VAL A 106 20.47 11.46 41.66
C VAL A 106 21.52 10.44 41.20
N TYR A 107 22.80 10.81 41.14
CA TYR A 107 23.91 9.92 40.71
C TYR A 107 24.68 9.25 41.87
N ALA A 108 24.03 9.06 43.03
CA ALA A 108 24.69 8.58 44.25
C ALA A 108 25.27 7.14 44.14
N ASP A 109 24.82 6.37 43.15
CA ASP A 109 25.28 4.99 42.95
C ASP A 109 26.57 4.91 42.15
N ALA A 110 27.69 5.07 42.87
CA ALA A 110 29.03 4.98 42.29
C ALA A 110 29.33 3.62 41.64
N ALA A 111 28.67 2.54 42.06
CA ALA A 111 28.86 1.21 41.47
C ALA A 111 28.17 1.13 40.10
N TYR A 112 26.90 1.56 40.04
CA TYR A 112 26.14 1.61 38.80
C TYR A 112 26.78 2.56 37.77
N ASN A 113 27.27 3.72 38.21
CA ASN A 113 27.97 4.66 37.32
C ASN A 113 29.23 4.03 36.69
N ARG A 114 29.99 3.23 37.45
CA ARG A 114 31.17 2.53 36.92
C ARG A 114 30.78 1.45 35.92
N GLU A 115 29.69 0.72 36.18
CA GLU A 115 29.17 -0.29 35.27
C GLU A 115 28.76 0.33 33.93
N ILE A 116 27.98 1.41 33.96
CA ILE A 116 27.57 2.15 32.76
C ILE A 116 28.79 2.73 32.03
N GLN A 117 29.76 3.31 32.73
CA GLN A 117 31.00 3.81 32.12
C GLN A 117 31.81 2.69 31.44
N ALA A 118 31.84 1.50 32.03
CA ALA A 118 32.52 0.34 31.44
C ALA A 118 31.87 -0.11 30.14
N LEU A 119 30.53 -0.06 30.04
CA LEU A 119 29.80 -0.45 28.83
C LEU A 119 30.04 0.47 27.62
N PHE A 120 30.48 1.72 27.84
CA PHE A 120 30.79 2.68 26.77
C PHE A 120 32.29 2.85 26.52
N ALA A 121 33.15 2.13 27.25
CA ALA A 121 34.59 2.15 27.05
C ALA A 121 34.95 1.81 25.59
N PRO A 122 35.95 2.49 24.98
CA PRO A 122 36.90 3.44 25.56
C PRO A 122 36.40 4.90 25.63
N LYS A 123 35.13 5.18 25.29
CA LYS A 123 34.60 6.55 25.23
C LYS A 123 33.95 6.91 26.57
N ALA A 124 34.52 7.90 27.26
CA ALA A 124 33.97 8.37 28.53
C ALA A 124 32.62 9.08 28.34
N ILE A 125 31.62 8.65 29.12
CA ILE A 125 30.30 9.30 29.19
C ILE A 125 30.42 10.53 30.09
N GLN A 126 29.95 11.69 29.62
CA GLN A 126 29.92 12.90 30.43
C GLN A 126 28.68 12.90 31.35
N PRO A 127 28.67 13.70 32.44
CA PRO A 127 27.54 13.78 33.36
C PRO A 127 26.18 14.03 32.66
N ALA A 128 26.16 14.86 31.62
CA ALA A 128 24.94 15.14 30.84
C ALA A 128 24.41 13.93 30.04
N GLU A 129 25.28 12.99 29.67
CA GLU A 129 24.88 11.75 29.01
C GLU A 129 24.50 10.68 30.03
N LEU A 130 25.17 10.65 31.18
CA LEU A 130 24.80 9.78 32.30
C LEU A 130 23.39 10.11 32.81
N ALA A 131 23.02 11.40 32.84
CA ALA A 131 21.65 11.85 33.12
C ALA A 131 20.58 11.14 32.30
N ARG A 132 20.83 11.02 31.00
CA ARG A 132 19.89 10.34 30.09
C ARG A 132 19.79 8.85 30.36
N VAL A 133 20.87 8.22 30.85
CA VAL A 133 20.84 6.81 31.26
C VAL A 133 19.98 6.64 32.52
N TYR A 134 20.04 7.59 33.46
CA TYR A 134 19.15 7.60 34.63
C TYR A 134 17.69 7.88 34.23
N ASP A 135 17.43 8.71 33.21
CA ASP A 135 16.07 8.87 32.68
C ASP A 135 15.48 7.53 32.21
N TRP A 136 16.29 6.58 31.74
CA TRP A 136 15.81 5.25 31.35
C TRP A 136 15.28 4.44 32.54
N THR A 137 15.89 4.58 33.71
CA THR A 137 15.42 3.91 34.93
C THR A 137 14.30 4.69 35.60
N ASP A 138 14.40 6.02 35.64
CA ASP A 138 13.57 6.86 36.49
C ASP A 138 12.30 7.32 35.77
N VAL A 139 12.38 7.58 34.46
CA VAL A 139 11.26 8.03 33.63
C VAL A 139 10.66 6.87 32.84
N PHE A 140 11.50 6.04 32.21
CA PHE A 140 11.02 4.91 31.40
C PHE A 140 10.76 3.64 32.22
N LEU A 141 11.08 3.66 33.53
CA LEU A 141 10.85 2.56 34.46
C LEU A 141 11.47 1.23 33.98
N ILE A 142 12.57 1.33 33.23
CA ILE A 142 13.37 0.17 32.82
C ILE A 142 14.21 -0.25 34.03
N ASP A 143 14.10 -1.51 34.41
CA ASP A 143 14.85 -2.03 35.54
C ASP A 143 16.35 -1.98 35.27
N ARG A 144 17.13 -1.73 36.32
CA ARG A 144 18.60 -1.55 36.22
C ARG A 144 19.27 -2.77 35.58
N SER A 145 18.70 -3.96 35.80
CA SER A 145 19.14 -5.23 35.24
C SER A 145 18.97 -5.34 33.71
N ALA A 146 18.07 -4.55 33.11
CA ALA A 146 17.77 -4.53 31.68
C ALA A 146 18.57 -3.46 30.90
N VAL A 147 19.04 -2.41 31.58
CA VAL A 147 19.83 -1.31 30.97
C VAL A 147 21.10 -1.79 30.26
N PRO A 148 21.88 -2.75 30.78
CA PRO A 148 23.04 -3.28 30.05
C PRO A 148 22.68 -3.92 28.71
N LEU A 149 21.57 -4.67 28.66
CA LEU A 149 21.08 -5.32 27.45
C LEU A 149 20.63 -4.30 26.40
N LEU A 150 19.99 -3.22 26.85
CA LEU A 150 19.59 -2.09 26.01
C LEU A 150 20.81 -1.41 25.36
N ILE A 151 21.85 -1.16 26.15
CA ILE A 151 23.10 -0.54 25.67
C ILE A 151 23.80 -1.44 24.65
N GLU A 152 23.98 -2.73 24.98
CA GLU A 152 24.64 -3.70 24.10
C GLU A 152 23.92 -3.81 22.75
N TYR A 153 22.59 -3.91 22.77
CA TYR A 153 21.78 -3.98 21.55
C TYR A 153 21.90 -2.69 20.71
N GLY A 154 21.79 -1.53 21.35
CA GLY A 154 21.87 -0.25 20.67
C GLY A 154 23.25 0.00 20.04
N GLN A 155 24.33 -0.42 20.71
CA GLN A 155 25.68 -0.36 20.15
C GLN A 155 25.85 -1.27 18.93
N LYS A 156 25.32 -2.51 18.98
CA LYS A 156 25.38 -3.47 17.86
C LYS A 156 24.63 -2.98 16.61
N LYS A 157 23.52 -2.24 16.80
CA LYS A 157 22.69 -1.71 15.70
C LYS A 157 23.16 -0.36 15.17
N LEU A 158 23.99 0.36 15.91
CA LEU A 158 24.49 1.67 15.51
C LEU A 158 25.52 1.55 14.36
N LYS A 159 25.23 2.18 13.22
CA LYS A 159 26.22 2.32 12.13
C LYS A 159 27.37 3.23 12.55
N ASP A 160 28.59 2.84 12.19
CA ASP A 160 29.84 3.57 12.48
C ASP A 160 30.12 3.80 13.97
N LEU A 161 29.95 2.76 14.79
CA LEU A 161 30.20 2.80 16.24
C LEU A 161 31.57 3.38 16.60
N ASP A 162 32.61 3.03 15.85
CA ASP A 162 33.99 3.50 16.05
C ASP A 162 34.11 5.02 15.93
N LYS A 163 33.32 5.64 15.04
CA LYS A 163 33.31 7.10 14.78
C LYS A 163 32.26 7.85 15.61
N ALA A 164 31.30 7.16 16.21
CA ALA A 164 30.21 7.80 16.96
C ALA A 164 30.68 8.29 18.34
N THR A 165 30.43 9.56 18.69
CA THR A 165 30.69 10.09 20.04
C THR A 165 29.79 9.44 21.08
N ALA A 166 30.19 9.43 22.37
CA ALA A 166 29.37 8.91 23.47
C ALA A 166 27.96 9.53 23.47
N ARG A 167 27.87 10.85 23.26
CA ARG A 167 26.59 11.57 23.07
C ARG A 167 25.71 11.01 21.95
N ARG A 168 26.30 10.68 20.80
CA ARG A 168 25.55 10.10 19.67
C ARG A 168 25.07 8.69 19.98
N GLN A 169 25.88 7.89 20.66
CA GLN A 169 25.48 6.55 21.09
C GLN A 169 24.32 6.62 22.08
N VAL A 170 24.44 7.42 23.14
CA VAL A 170 23.37 7.60 24.15
C VAL A 170 22.10 8.16 23.51
N SER A 171 22.20 9.13 22.61
CA SER A 171 21.03 9.65 21.88
C SER A 171 20.35 8.62 20.97
N TYR A 172 21.09 7.67 20.41
CA TYR A 172 20.51 6.56 19.64
C TYR A 172 19.86 5.52 20.55
N ILE A 173 20.54 5.14 21.63
CA ILE A 173 20.03 4.20 22.63
C ILE A 173 18.77 4.77 23.31
N ASP A 174 18.70 6.08 23.55
CA ASP A 174 17.51 6.76 24.08
C ASP A 174 16.26 6.52 23.23
N LYS A 175 16.40 6.45 21.90
CA LYS A 175 15.28 6.13 21.02
C LYS A 175 14.79 4.69 21.21
N ILE A 176 15.72 3.75 21.41
CA ILE A 176 15.40 2.34 21.69
C ILE A 176 14.78 2.23 23.09
N ALA A 177 15.27 3.00 24.06
CA ALA A 177 14.71 3.06 25.41
C ALA A 177 13.24 3.53 25.41
N ARG A 178 12.93 4.57 24.61
CA ARG A 178 11.55 5.03 24.39
C ARG A 178 10.68 3.94 23.75
N GLN A 179 11.20 3.23 22.75
CA GLN A 179 10.49 2.11 22.13
C GLN A 179 10.22 0.98 23.14
N TRP A 180 11.21 0.62 23.97
CA TRP A 180 11.04 -0.37 25.04
C TRP A 180 9.96 0.06 26.03
N ASN A 181 9.90 1.35 26.39
CA ASN A 181 8.84 1.88 27.24
C ASN A 181 7.46 1.80 26.57
N GLU A 182 7.35 2.12 25.29
CA GLU A 182 6.10 2.01 24.51
C GLU A 182 5.61 0.56 24.39
N GLU A 183 6.54 -0.39 24.20
CA GLU A 183 6.26 -1.83 24.12
C GLU A 183 6.15 -2.52 25.49
N GLY A 184 6.36 -1.79 26.59
CA GLY A 184 6.22 -2.30 27.96
C GLY A 184 7.38 -3.18 28.45
N VAL A 185 8.52 -3.14 27.78
CA VAL A 185 9.72 -3.91 28.13
C VAL A 185 10.45 -3.22 29.29
N ARG A 186 10.31 -3.77 30.51
CA ARG A 186 10.88 -3.16 31.72
C ARG A 186 11.88 -4.04 32.44
N THR A 187 11.68 -5.36 32.48
CA THR A 187 12.58 -6.27 33.22
C THR A 187 13.65 -6.88 32.32
N GLN A 188 14.67 -7.50 32.94
CA GLN A 188 15.68 -8.25 32.20
C GLN A 188 15.08 -9.42 31.40
N GLU A 189 14.04 -10.06 31.92
CA GLU A 189 13.35 -11.16 31.24
C GLU A 189 12.59 -10.65 30.01
N ASP A 190 11.85 -9.55 30.16
CA ASP A 190 11.14 -8.89 29.05
C ASP A 190 12.15 -8.45 27.97
N ALA A 191 13.27 -7.87 28.37
CA ALA A 191 14.35 -7.46 27.48
C ALA A 191 14.92 -8.65 26.68
N LYS A 192 15.16 -9.79 27.34
CA LYS A 192 15.63 -11.01 26.65
C LYS A 192 14.60 -11.56 25.68
N GLN A 193 13.31 -11.59 26.06
CA GLN A 193 12.24 -12.03 25.19
C GLN A 193 12.09 -11.12 23.96
N TRP A 194 12.14 -9.80 24.17
CA TRP A 194 12.12 -8.82 23.09
C TRP A 194 13.31 -8.98 22.15
N LEU A 195 14.51 -9.13 22.69
CA LEU A 195 15.72 -9.36 21.89
C LEU A 195 15.65 -10.66 21.09
N ALA A 196 15.11 -11.73 21.66
CA ALA A 196 14.88 -13.00 20.96
C ALA A 196 13.88 -12.82 19.81
N ALA A 197 12.76 -12.14 20.04
CA ALA A 197 11.77 -11.84 19.01
C ALA A 197 12.36 -11.00 17.87
N GLN A 198 13.15 -9.97 18.18
CA GLN A 198 13.84 -9.15 17.18
C GLN A 198 14.88 -9.96 16.38
N ALA A 199 15.62 -10.85 17.03
CA ALA A 199 16.57 -11.72 16.36
C ALA A 199 15.88 -12.72 15.42
N GLU A 200 14.75 -13.28 15.83
CA GLU A 200 13.92 -14.15 15.00
C GLU A 200 13.40 -13.40 13.77
N GLN A 201 12.91 -12.17 13.94
CA GLN A 201 12.49 -11.31 12.82
C GLN A 201 13.64 -11.00 11.85
N ASP A 202 14.81 -10.58 12.35
CA ASP A 202 15.98 -10.31 11.51
C ASP A 202 16.45 -11.58 10.77
N SER A 203 16.38 -12.75 11.41
CA SER A 203 16.73 -14.04 10.79
C SER A 203 15.76 -14.42 9.67
N GLY A 204 14.45 -14.22 9.88
CA GLY A 204 13.42 -14.45 8.88
C GLY A 204 13.54 -13.52 7.70
N LEU A 205 13.80 -12.24 7.97
CA LEU A 205 14.03 -11.25 6.93
C LEU A 205 15.29 -11.55 6.12
N ALA A 206 16.36 -12.02 6.76
CA ALA A 206 17.57 -12.49 6.09
C ALA A 206 17.29 -13.72 5.20
N ALA A 207 16.47 -14.66 5.67
CA ALA A 207 16.06 -15.82 4.89
C ALA A 207 15.20 -15.45 3.68
N VAL A 208 14.30 -14.46 3.82
CA VAL A 208 13.52 -13.89 2.71
C VAL A 208 14.45 -13.24 1.69
N LEU A 209 15.36 -12.37 2.14
CA LEU A 209 16.37 -11.73 1.27
C LEU A 209 17.22 -12.76 0.53
N GLN A 210 17.67 -13.82 1.22
CA GLN A 210 18.44 -14.89 0.61
C GLN A 210 17.62 -15.65 -0.45
N ARG A 211 16.34 -15.94 -0.21
CA ARG A 211 15.44 -16.54 -1.21
C ARG A 211 15.23 -15.65 -2.42
N LEU A 212 15.21 -14.33 -2.24
CA LEU A 212 15.13 -13.36 -3.33
C LEU A 212 16.47 -13.15 -4.06
N GLY A 213 17.56 -13.80 -3.62
CA GLY A 213 18.90 -13.67 -4.20
C GLY A 213 19.62 -12.38 -3.80
N LEU A 214 19.17 -11.70 -2.74
CA LEU A 214 19.74 -10.45 -2.24
C LEU A 214 20.63 -10.70 -1.02
N PHE A 215 21.95 -10.68 -1.21
CA PHE A 215 22.93 -10.90 -0.13
C PHE A 215 23.36 -9.57 0.53
N ARG A 216 22.39 -8.81 1.04
CA ARG A 216 22.64 -7.54 1.76
C ARG A 216 21.92 -7.51 3.09
N SER A 217 22.29 -6.56 3.95
CA SER A 217 21.53 -6.30 5.18
C SER A 217 20.17 -5.68 4.83
N ALA A 218 19.15 -6.09 5.59
CA ALA A 218 17.82 -5.55 5.43
C ALA A 218 17.75 -4.07 5.76
N THR A 219 17.03 -3.34 4.91
CA THR A 219 16.73 -1.92 5.09
C THR A 219 15.56 -1.73 6.06
N GLN A 220 15.43 -0.51 6.58
CA GLN A 220 14.35 -0.18 7.53
C GLN A 220 12.94 -0.39 6.93
N PRO A 221 12.65 0.03 5.67
CA PRO A 221 11.33 -0.21 5.06
C PRO A 221 11.02 -1.70 4.87
N GLU A 222 12.03 -2.53 4.58
CA GLU A 222 11.85 -3.99 4.45
C GLU A 222 11.50 -4.64 5.78
N ARG A 223 12.06 -4.15 6.90
CA ARG A 223 11.65 -4.58 8.25
C ARG A 223 10.21 -4.20 8.57
N GLU A 224 9.81 -2.98 8.24
CA GLU A 224 8.44 -2.49 8.47
C GLU A 224 7.41 -3.32 7.69
N LEU A 225 7.70 -3.66 6.43
CA LEU A 225 6.85 -4.57 5.65
C LEU A 225 6.77 -5.97 6.26
N TYR A 226 7.89 -6.51 6.73
CA TYR A 226 7.91 -7.82 7.38
C TYR A 226 7.11 -7.84 8.69
N GLN A 227 7.23 -6.78 9.51
CA GLN A 227 6.43 -6.61 10.71
C GLN A 227 4.95 -6.48 10.39
N LYS A 228 4.58 -5.75 9.34
CA LYS A 228 3.21 -5.67 8.83
C LYS A 228 2.66 -7.05 8.48
N TRP A 229 3.44 -7.91 7.83
CA TRP A 229 3.00 -9.27 7.48
C TRP A 229 2.82 -10.16 8.72
N LEU A 230 3.74 -10.10 9.68
CA LEU A 230 3.58 -10.84 10.94
C LEU A 230 2.35 -10.36 11.72
N ALA A 231 2.08 -9.04 11.74
CA ALA A 231 0.91 -8.46 12.38
C ALA A 231 -0.41 -8.84 11.68
N ALA A 232 -0.38 -9.05 10.36
CA ALA A 232 -1.51 -9.62 9.62
C ALA A 232 -1.74 -11.11 9.92
N GLY A 233 -0.82 -11.77 10.65
CA GLY A 233 -0.95 -13.15 11.10
C GLY A 233 -0.18 -14.17 10.26
N PHE A 234 0.64 -13.72 9.29
CA PHE A 234 1.47 -14.64 8.52
C PHE A 234 2.59 -15.23 9.37
N THR A 235 2.79 -16.54 9.25
CA THR A 235 3.96 -17.20 9.83
C THR A 235 5.22 -16.92 9.00
N GLN A 236 6.40 -17.00 9.61
CA GLN A 236 7.68 -16.86 8.88
C GLN A 236 7.78 -17.87 7.72
N ALA A 237 7.30 -19.09 7.91
CA ALA A 237 7.25 -20.11 6.87
C ALA A 237 6.33 -19.72 5.70
N ALA A 238 5.19 -19.11 5.98
CA ALA A 238 4.25 -18.60 4.97
C ALA A 238 4.89 -17.49 4.12
N VAL A 239 5.58 -16.54 4.74
CA VAL A 239 6.30 -15.46 4.04
C VAL A 239 7.41 -16.04 3.16
N LEU A 240 8.16 -17.03 3.64
CA LEU A 240 9.19 -17.71 2.84
C LEU A 240 8.58 -18.45 1.65
N ALA A 241 7.46 -19.15 1.82
CA ALA A 241 6.73 -19.83 0.75
C ALA A 241 6.29 -18.84 -0.33
N ALA A 242 5.72 -17.70 0.06
CA ALA A 242 5.37 -16.61 -0.85
C ALA A 242 6.60 -16.04 -1.57
N ALA A 243 7.72 -15.83 -0.87
CA ALA A 243 8.98 -15.36 -1.46
C ALA A 243 9.53 -16.33 -2.52
N GLY A 244 9.36 -17.64 -2.32
CA GLY A 244 9.71 -18.66 -3.33
C GLY A 244 8.94 -18.51 -4.64
N ARG A 245 7.68 -18.07 -4.58
CA ARG A 245 6.84 -17.82 -5.78
C ARG A 245 7.27 -16.55 -6.53
N THR A 246 7.76 -15.54 -5.82
CA THR A 246 8.25 -14.29 -6.44
C THR A 246 9.54 -14.43 -7.25
N VAL A 247 10.38 -15.44 -7.01
CA VAL A 247 11.66 -15.62 -7.72
C VAL A 247 11.48 -15.78 -9.24
N SER A 248 10.28 -16.15 -9.70
CA SER A 248 9.95 -16.21 -11.13
C SER A 248 9.80 -14.84 -11.82
N VAL A 249 9.78 -13.74 -11.05
CA VAL A 249 9.73 -12.37 -11.56
C VAL A 249 11.14 -11.90 -11.90
N ARG A 250 11.31 -11.22 -13.05
CA ARG A 250 12.61 -10.79 -13.59
C ARG A 250 13.41 -9.85 -12.65
N ASN A 251 12.76 -9.29 -11.63
CA ASN A 251 13.35 -8.47 -10.57
C ASN A 251 12.42 -8.51 -9.33
N PRO A 252 12.54 -9.52 -8.45
CA PRO A 252 11.63 -9.64 -7.32
C PRO A 252 11.95 -8.56 -6.28
N SER A 253 10.97 -7.70 -5.98
CA SER A 253 11.06 -6.67 -4.94
C SER A 253 10.18 -7.02 -3.74
N PHE A 254 10.46 -6.41 -2.59
CA PHE A 254 9.60 -6.49 -1.41
C PHE A 254 8.18 -5.96 -1.68
N ASP A 255 8.00 -5.02 -2.59
CA ASP A 255 6.66 -4.53 -2.99
C ASP A 255 5.89 -5.61 -3.77
N THR A 256 6.60 -6.40 -4.57
CA THR A 256 5.99 -7.52 -5.32
C THR A 256 5.57 -8.62 -4.34
N LEU A 257 6.38 -8.86 -3.31
CA LEU A 257 6.07 -9.79 -2.24
C LEU A 257 4.91 -9.29 -1.36
N ASP A 258 4.87 -7.99 -1.02
CA ASP A 258 3.74 -7.38 -0.30
C ASP A 258 2.45 -7.56 -1.08
N GLY A 259 2.44 -7.30 -2.39
CA GLY A 259 1.26 -7.51 -3.22
C GLY A 259 0.73 -8.95 -3.17
N ILE A 260 1.63 -9.94 -3.25
CA ILE A 260 1.25 -11.37 -3.17
C ILE A 260 0.76 -11.74 -1.77
N LEU A 261 1.38 -11.22 -0.71
CA LEU A 261 0.95 -11.49 0.66
C LEU A 261 -0.39 -10.83 0.97
N MET A 262 -0.63 -9.60 0.52
CA MET A 262 -1.95 -8.95 0.63
C MET A 262 -3.02 -9.71 -0.15
N ASP A 263 -2.67 -10.29 -1.31
CA ASP A 263 -3.58 -11.17 -2.04
C ASP A 263 -3.91 -12.45 -1.22
N PHE A 264 -2.95 -13.01 -0.49
CA PHE A 264 -3.19 -14.16 0.41
C PHE A 264 -3.98 -13.78 1.68
N ASP A 265 -3.77 -12.58 2.22
CA ASP A 265 -4.50 -12.03 3.36
C ASP A 265 -5.99 -11.88 3.02
N ALA A 266 -6.29 -11.37 1.82
CA ALA A 266 -7.65 -11.30 1.29
C ALA A 266 -8.33 -12.68 1.14
N GLN A 267 -7.55 -13.77 1.11
CA GLN A 267 -8.05 -15.14 1.07
C GLN A 267 -8.07 -15.81 2.45
N GLY A 268 -7.56 -15.16 3.50
CA GLY A 268 -7.37 -15.75 4.82
C GLY A 268 -6.32 -16.86 4.87
N LEU A 269 -5.38 -16.90 3.92
CA LEU A 269 -4.36 -17.95 3.80
C LEU A 269 -3.06 -17.51 4.48
N HIS A 270 -2.95 -17.72 5.79
CA HIS A 270 -1.79 -17.25 6.58
C HIS A 270 -0.78 -18.36 6.91
N GLU A 271 -1.10 -19.59 6.53
CA GLU A 271 -0.29 -20.79 6.78
C GLU A 271 0.50 -21.23 5.54
N ALA A 272 1.70 -21.76 5.78
CA ALA A 272 2.62 -22.17 4.71
C ALA A 272 2.04 -23.29 3.83
N GLU A 273 1.38 -24.28 4.42
CA GLU A 273 0.77 -25.40 3.68
C GLU A 273 -0.34 -24.92 2.73
N ALA A 274 -1.14 -23.96 3.18
CA ALA A 274 -2.23 -23.39 2.40
C ALA A 274 -1.69 -22.55 1.22
N ILE A 275 -0.59 -21.83 1.43
CA ILE A 275 0.11 -21.08 0.38
C ILE A 275 0.80 -22.03 -0.60
N GLU A 276 1.45 -23.09 -0.13
CA GLU A 276 2.12 -24.07 -1.00
C GLU A 276 1.11 -24.87 -1.83
N GLY A 277 -0.04 -25.22 -1.24
CA GLY A 277 -1.15 -25.93 -1.90
C GLY A 277 -1.95 -25.08 -2.91
N ASP A 278 -1.82 -23.76 -2.89
CA ASP A 278 -2.57 -22.88 -3.80
C ASP A 278 -2.08 -23.01 -5.26
N GLN A 279 -2.79 -23.77 -6.08
CA GLN A 279 -2.48 -23.94 -7.51
C GLN A 279 -2.97 -22.76 -8.37
N THR A 280 -3.71 -21.79 -7.81
CA THR A 280 -4.35 -20.69 -8.56
C THR A 280 -3.34 -19.94 -9.44
N HIS A 281 -2.17 -19.62 -8.91
CA HIS A 281 -1.17 -18.87 -9.67
C HIS A 281 -0.59 -19.68 -10.85
N ALA A 282 -0.40 -20.99 -10.69
CA ALA A 282 0.05 -21.87 -11.76
C ALA A 282 -1.04 -22.05 -12.83
N LEU A 283 -2.27 -22.32 -12.40
CA LEU A 283 -3.42 -22.53 -13.29
C LEU A 283 -3.78 -21.24 -14.05
N CYS A 284 -3.73 -20.08 -13.40
CA CYS A 284 -3.95 -18.79 -14.08
C CYS A 284 -2.84 -18.49 -15.09
N ARG A 285 -1.60 -18.94 -14.86
CA ARG A 285 -0.53 -18.82 -15.85
C ARG A 285 -0.80 -19.68 -17.09
N GLU A 286 -1.35 -20.89 -16.91
CA GLU A 286 -1.80 -21.72 -18.03
C GLU A 286 -2.94 -21.06 -18.82
N VAL A 287 -3.89 -20.42 -18.13
CA VAL A 287 -4.96 -19.62 -18.75
C VAL A 287 -4.39 -18.48 -19.59
N LEU A 288 -3.42 -17.73 -19.06
CA LEU A 288 -2.73 -16.67 -19.81
C LEU A 288 -2.01 -17.23 -21.03
N GLN A 289 -1.36 -18.38 -20.91
CA GLN A 289 -0.70 -19.05 -22.04
C GLN A 289 -1.71 -19.51 -23.09
N ALA A 290 -2.86 -20.04 -22.69
CA ALA A 290 -3.95 -20.42 -23.59
C ALA A 290 -4.51 -19.22 -24.36
N LEU A 291 -4.61 -18.05 -23.72
CA LEU A 291 -4.94 -16.77 -24.35
C LEU A 291 -3.81 -16.20 -25.22
N GLY A 292 -2.60 -16.78 -25.20
CA GLY A 292 -1.46 -16.32 -25.97
C GLY A 292 -0.61 -15.22 -25.32
N LEU A 293 -0.82 -14.96 -24.02
CA LEU A 293 -0.10 -13.98 -23.20
C LEU A 293 1.04 -14.64 -22.40
N SER A 294 1.89 -15.41 -23.07
CA SER A 294 2.85 -16.35 -22.43
C SER A 294 3.99 -15.71 -21.61
N ARG A 295 4.14 -14.38 -21.61
CA ARG A 295 5.27 -13.67 -20.98
C ARG A 295 4.89 -12.82 -19.77
N THR A 296 3.63 -12.83 -19.34
CA THR A 296 3.15 -12.02 -18.22
C THR A 296 2.95 -12.87 -16.97
N THR A 297 3.43 -12.38 -15.84
CA THR A 297 3.01 -12.87 -14.53
C THR A 297 1.54 -12.50 -14.30
N PRO A 298 0.71 -13.40 -13.77
CA PRO A 298 -0.66 -13.09 -13.40
C PRO A 298 -0.72 -11.84 -12.51
N THR A 299 -1.60 -10.91 -12.85
CA THR A 299 -1.92 -9.75 -12.00
C THR A 299 -2.93 -10.16 -10.93
N ALA A 300 -2.96 -9.49 -9.77
CA ALA A 300 -3.94 -9.72 -8.71
C ALA A 300 -5.39 -9.81 -9.22
N GLY A 301 -5.80 -8.88 -10.11
CA GLY A 301 -7.14 -8.91 -10.72
C GLY A 301 -7.40 -10.12 -11.63
N GLN A 302 -6.38 -10.66 -12.29
CA GLN A 302 -6.50 -11.87 -13.12
C GLN A 302 -6.64 -13.12 -12.25
N LEU A 303 -5.91 -13.18 -11.14
CA LEU A 303 -6.06 -14.25 -10.14
C LEU A 303 -7.46 -14.22 -9.52
N ALA A 304 -7.98 -13.03 -9.19
CA ALA A 304 -9.34 -12.87 -8.70
C ALA A 304 -10.38 -13.38 -9.72
N SER A 305 -10.26 -12.98 -10.99
CA SER A 305 -11.15 -13.47 -12.05
C SER A 305 -11.12 -14.99 -12.20
N TYR A 306 -9.92 -15.59 -12.16
CA TYR A 306 -9.78 -17.05 -12.21
C TYR A 306 -10.46 -17.74 -11.02
N ARG A 307 -10.33 -17.18 -9.81
CA ARG A 307 -10.98 -17.70 -8.60
C ARG A 307 -12.50 -17.62 -8.69
N GLU A 308 -13.03 -16.51 -9.19
CA GLU A 308 -14.48 -16.36 -9.43
C GLU A 308 -14.99 -17.44 -10.39
N TRP A 309 -14.24 -17.73 -11.47
CA TRP A 309 -14.59 -18.81 -12.38
C TRP A 309 -14.53 -20.18 -11.71
N ALA A 310 -13.50 -20.47 -10.92
CA ALA A 310 -13.41 -21.73 -10.18
C ALA A 310 -14.56 -21.87 -9.15
N ALA A 311 -14.86 -20.82 -8.39
CA ALA A 311 -15.94 -20.76 -7.40
C ALA A 311 -17.33 -20.90 -8.03
N ALA A 312 -17.51 -20.40 -9.25
CA ALA A 312 -18.73 -20.61 -10.04
C ALA A 312 -18.88 -22.07 -10.55
N GLY A 313 -18.06 -23.00 -10.04
CA GLY A 313 -18.17 -24.43 -10.26
C GLY A 313 -17.65 -24.87 -11.61
N ASN A 314 -16.72 -24.12 -12.22
CA ASN A 314 -16.11 -24.56 -13.47
C ASN A 314 -14.68 -25.07 -13.37
N SER A 315 -14.48 -26.23 -14.00
CA SER A 315 -13.21 -26.93 -14.02
C SER A 315 -12.20 -26.17 -14.85
N HIS A 316 -10.92 -26.37 -14.53
CA HIS A 316 -9.81 -25.75 -15.25
C HIS A 316 -9.84 -26.04 -16.76
N GLU A 317 -10.15 -27.28 -17.16
CA GLU A 317 -10.31 -27.66 -18.57
C GLU A 317 -11.39 -26.83 -19.28
N ARG A 318 -12.46 -26.46 -18.58
CA ARG A 318 -13.53 -25.62 -19.12
C ARG A 318 -13.04 -24.20 -19.36
N ILE A 319 -12.27 -23.65 -18.42
CA ILE A 319 -11.67 -22.33 -18.53
C ILE A 319 -10.69 -22.30 -19.72
N LEU A 320 -9.84 -23.32 -19.86
CA LEU A 320 -8.92 -23.43 -21.00
C LEU A 320 -9.66 -23.49 -22.35
N LEU A 321 -10.76 -24.24 -22.44
CA LEU A 321 -11.58 -24.30 -23.65
C LEU A 321 -12.19 -22.92 -23.99
N ALA A 322 -12.61 -22.14 -22.97
CA ALA A 322 -13.11 -20.79 -23.19
C ALA A 322 -11.99 -19.89 -23.75
N CYS A 323 -10.77 -20.00 -23.23
CA CYS A 323 -9.62 -19.27 -23.77
C CYS A 323 -9.30 -19.65 -25.22
N GLU A 324 -9.36 -20.93 -25.58
CA GLU A 324 -9.18 -21.39 -26.96
C GLU A 324 -10.20 -20.76 -27.92
N ILE A 325 -11.46 -20.68 -27.49
CA ILE A 325 -12.55 -20.10 -28.29
C ILE A 325 -12.38 -18.58 -28.41
N CYS A 326 -12.06 -17.90 -27.32
CA CYS A 326 -11.72 -16.48 -27.34
C CYS A 326 -10.56 -16.19 -28.32
N LYS A 327 -9.53 -17.04 -28.32
CA LYS A 327 -8.41 -16.96 -29.25
C LYS A 327 -8.84 -17.15 -30.72
N GLN A 328 -9.72 -18.10 -31.01
CA GLN A 328 -10.30 -18.29 -32.34
C GLN A 328 -11.08 -17.06 -32.82
N HIS A 329 -11.81 -16.42 -31.90
CA HIS A 329 -12.55 -15.19 -32.16
C HIS A 329 -11.68 -13.91 -32.15
N LYS A 330 -10.37 -14.04 -31.93
CA LYS A 330 -9.41 -12.92 -31.79
C LYS A 330 -9.75 -11.95 -30.65
N THR A 331 -10.45 -12.44 -29.63
CA THR A 331 -10.75 -11.74 -28.38
C THR A 331 -9.80 -12.24 -27.30
N LEU A 332 -8.94 -11.39 -26.75
CA LEU A 332 -7.87 -11.82 -25.83
C LEU A 332 -8.04 -11.28 -24.40
N ARG A 333 -9.23 -10.78 -24.06
CA ARG A 333 -9.51 -10.15 -22.75
C ARG A 333 -10.19 -11.14 -21.82
N PHE A 334 -9.93 -11.00 -20.52
CA PHE A 334 -10.59 -11.80 -19.48
C PHE A 334 -12.11 -11.59 -19.45
N SER A 335 -12.60 -10.39 -19.79
CA SER A 335 -14.05 -10.14 -19.91
C SER A 335 -14.72 -10.97 -21.01
N ASP A 336 -13.99 -11.31 -22.07
CA ASP A 336 -14.53 -12.12 -23.17
C ASP A 336 -14.58 -13.61 -22.75
N VAL A 337 -13.61 -14.05 -21.93
CA VAL A 337 -13.62 -15.38 -21.30
C VAL A 337 -14.80 -15.48 -20.34
N ASP A 338 -15.00 -14.46 -19.50
CA ASP A 338 -16.11 -14.39 -18.56
C ASP A 338 -17.48 -14.45 -19.25
N ALA A 339 -17.66 -13.68 -20.33
CA ALA A 339 -18.87 -13.73 -21.16
C ALA A 339 -19.11 -15.12 -21.75
N THR A 340 -18.05 -15.80 -22.19
CA THR A 340 -18.13 -17.16 -22.75
C THR A 340 -18.55 -18.17 -21.68
N LEU A 341 -17.91 -18.14 -20.51
CA LEU A 341 -18.23 -19.02 -19.38
C LEU A 341 -19.65 -18.80 -18.84
N SER A 342 -20.09 -17.54 -18.78
CA SER A 342 -21.45 -17.13 -18.43
C SER A 342 -22.47 -17.65 -19.43
N SER A 343 -22.20 -17.57 -20.74
CA SER A 343 -23.07 -18.13 -21.77
C SER A 343 -23.26 -19.64 -21.60
N TRP A 344 -22.18 -20.37 -21.30
CA TRP A 344 -22.25 -21.82 -21.09
C TRP A 344 -23.00 -22.18 -19.81
N GLN A 345 -22.90 -21.37 -18.76
CA GLN A 345 -23.71 -21.54 -17.55
C GLN A 345 -25.19 -21.32 -17.83
N ALA A 346 -25.55 -20.29 -18.60
CA ALA A 346 -26.94 -20.03 -19.01
C ALA A 346 -27.53 -21.21 -19.82
N HIS A 347 -26.72 -21.83 -20.68
CA HIS A 347 -27.10 -23.04 -21.42
C HIS A 347 -26.97 -24.35 -20.63
N LYS A 348 -26.62 -24.29 -19.33
CA LYS A 348 -26.41 -25.44 -18.43
C LYS A 348 -25.38 -26.46 -18.96
N LEU A 349 -24.41 -26.00 -19.74
CA LEU A 349 -23.35 -26.82 -20.31
C LEU A 349 -22.22 -27.02 -19.29
N ARG A 350 -22.19 -28.21 -18.67
CA ARG A 350 -21.18 -28.56 -17.65
C ARG A 350 -20.05 -29.43 -18.17
N GLY A 351 -20.29 -30.23 -19.22
CA GLY A 351 -19.29 -31.18 -19.74
C GLY A 351 -18.49 -30.63 -20.92
N VAL A 352 -17.17 -30.84 -20.94
CA VAL A 352 -16.28 -30.43 -22.05
C VAL A 352 -16.77 -30.94 -23.40
N LYS A 353 -17.23 -32.20 -23.48
CA LYS A 353 -17.80 -32.78 -24.71
C LYS A 353 -19.08 -32.07 -25.15
N SER A 354 -19.96 -31.71 -24.21
CA SER A 354 -21.20 -30.99 -24.52
C SER A 354 -20.92 -29.58 -25.04
N ILE A 355 -19.91 -28.91 -24.48
CA ILE A 355 -19.49 -27.56 -24.89
C ILE A 355 -18.88 -27.61 -26.30
N ARG A 356 -17.95 -28.53 -26.56
CA ARG A 356 -17.38 -28.70 -27.92
C ARG A 356 -18.45 -28.97 -28.97
N ASN A 357 -19.43 -29.81 -28.67
CA ASN A 357 -20.53 -30.09 -29.58
C ASN A 357 -21.44 -28.86 -29.77
N PHE A 358 -21.71 -28.10 -28.72
CA PHE A 358 -22.50 -26.86 -28.79
C PHE A 358 -21.80 -25.80 -29.65
N GLU A 359 -20.50 -25.59 -29.44
CA GLU A 359 -19.71 -24.62 -30.21
C GLU A 359 -19.55 -25.03 -31.68
N LYS A 360 -19.36 -26.34 -31.94
CA LYS A 360 -19.36 -26.86 -33.31
C LYS A 360 -20.70 -26.57 -34.02
N LYS A 361 -21.83 -26.85 -33.37
CA LYS A 361 -23.16 -26.55 -33.92
C LYS A 361 -23.36 -25.05 -34.17
N ARG A 362 -22.94 -24.18 -33.24
CA ARG A 362 -23.02 -22.72 -33.44
C ARG A 362 -22.13 -22.25 -34.60
N ALA A 363 -20.95 -22.85 -34.79
CA ALA A 363 -20.08 -22.55 -35.92
C ALA A 363 -20.70 -22.96 -37.27
N GLU A 364 -21.35 -24.12 -37.34
CA GLU A 364 -22.10 -24.58 -38.52
C GLU A 364 -23.23 -23.59 -38.87
N LEU A 365 -24.04 -23.18 -37.88
CA LEU A 365 -25.12 -22.20 -38.07
C LEU A 365 -24.58 -20.82 -38.49
N ARG A 366 -23.47 -20.36 -37.90
CA ARG A 366 -22.78 -19.12 -38.32
C ARG A 366 -22.32 -19.21 -39.76
N SER A 367 -21.75 -20.33 -40.18
CA SER A 367 -21.33 -20.56 -41.56
C SER A 367 -22.50 -20.50 -42.54
N LEU A 368 -23.62 -21.16 -42.21
CA LEU A 368 -24.84 -21.13 -43.01
C LEU A 368 -25.37 -19.70 -43.15
N MET A 369 -25.46 -18.95 -42.06
CA MET A 369 -25.91 -17.55 -42.09
C MET A 369 -24.96 -16.65 -42.87
N ALA A 370 -23.64 -16.84 -42.73
CA ALA A 370 -22.65 -16.13 -43.54
C ALA A 370 -22.84 -16.40 -45.04
N GLN A 371 -23.12 -17.65 -45.42
CA GLN A 371 -23.41 -18.01 -46.81
C GLN A 371 -24.73 -17.41 -47.31
N CYS A 372 -25.78 -17.39 -46.48
CA CYS A 372 -27.03 -16.70 -46.80
C CYS A 372 -26.79 -15.19 -47.06
N PHE A 373 -26.04 -14.54 -46.17
CA PHE A 373 -25.67 -13.12 -46.30
C PHE A 373 -24.83 -12.84 -47.55
N ALA A 374 -23.86 -13.71 -47.85
CA ALA A 374 -23.05 -13.61 -49.06
C ALA A 374 -23.89 -13.73 -50.34
N ARG A 375 -24.84 -14.68 -50.41
CA ARG A 375 -25.73 -14.85 -51.58
C ARG A 375 -26.71 -13.68 -51.77
N MET A 376 -27.08 -12.99 -50.69
CA MET A 376 -27.86 -11.75 -50.76
C MET A 376 -27.05 -10.52 -51.20
N GLY A 377 -25.72 -10.62 -51.29
CA GLY A 377 -24.84 -9.49 -51.60
C GLY A 377 -24.45 -8.63 -50.38
N GLU A 378 -24.82 -9.05 -49.17
CA GLU A 378 -24.60 -8.31 -47.91
C GLU A 378 -23.48 -8.97 -47.09
N THR A 379 -22.22 -8.80 -47.49
CA THR A 379 -21.07 -9.48 -46.86
C THR A 379 -20.51 -8.80 -45.61
N ARG A 380 -20.97 -7.59 -45.26
CA ARG A 380 -20.39 -6.79 -44.15
C ARG A 380 -21.18 -6.83 -42.84
N ARG A 381 -22.39 -7.41 -42.82
CA ARG A 381 -23.22 -7.45 -41.60
C ARG A 381 -22.63 -8.44 -40.59
N LYS A 382 -22.54 -8.04 -39.32
CA LYS A 382 -22.22 -8.96 -38.21
C LYS A 382 -23.40 -9.88 -37.93
N ILE A 383 -23.12 -11.17 -37.72
CA ILE A 383 -24.11 -12.17 -37.36
C ILE A 383 -24.38 -12.05 -35.86
N ASP A 384 -25.60 -11.68 -35.48
CA ASP A 384 -26.00 -11.52 -34.09
C ASP A 384 -26.64 -12.81 -33.53
N GLU A 385 -26.89 -12.86 -32.22
CA GLU A 385 -27.50 -14.06 -31.59
C GLU A 385 -28.90 -14.36 -32.12
N ALA A 386 -29.68 -13.34 -32.47
CA ALA A 386 -31.01 -13.49 -33.09
C ALA A 386 -30.93 -14.17 -34.48
N ASP A 387 -29.87 -13.88 -35.25
CA ASP A 387 -29.65 -14.52 -36.55
C ASP A 387 -29.34 -16.03 -36.37
N LEU A 388 -28.63 -16.39 -35.31
CA LEU A 388 -28.33 -17.79 -34.98
C LEU A 388 -29.56 -18.56 -34.48
N GLN A 389 -30.40 -17.92 -33.67
CA GLN A 389 -31.67 -18.52 -33.24
C GLN A 389 -32.60 -18.81 -34.43
N LEU A 390 -32.63 -17.92 -35.43
CA LEU A 390 -33.40 -18.14 -36.65
C LEU A 390 -32.81 -19.27 -37.50
N ALA A 391 -31.49 -19.33 -37.66
CA ALA A 391 -30.85 -20.44 -38.36
C ALA A 391 -31.11 -21.79 -37.67
N GLU A 392 -31.08 -21.80 -36.33
CA GLU A 392 -31.43 -22.99 -35.54
C GLU A 392 -32.91 -23.38 -35.72
N LEU A 393 -33.82 -22.40 -35.72
CA LEU A 393 -35.24 -22.64 -36.00
C LEU A 393 -35.41 -23.30 -37.38
N TRP A 394 -34.79 -22.76 -38.42
CA TRP A 394 -34.94 -23.27 -39.79
C TRP A 394 -34.40 -24.68 -39.97
N VAL A 395 -33.17 -24.94 -39.52
CA VAL A 395 -32.48 -26.21 -39.80
C VAL A 395 -32.82 -27.30 -38.77
N ARG A 396 -33.02 -26.94 -37.50
CA ARG A 396 -33.21 -27.92 -36.41
C ARG A 396 -34.67 -28.10 -36.04
N THR A 397 -35.43 -27.01 -35.94
CA THR A 397 -36.84 -27.09 -35.52
C THR A 397 -37.74 -27.41 -36.71
N TRP A 398 -37.59 -26.68 -37.82
CA TRP A 398 -38.36 -26.88 -39.05
C TRP A 398 -37.77 -27.96 -39.96
N GLN A 399 -36.57 -28.45 -39.64
CA GLN A 399 -35.85 -29.48 -40.39
C GLN A 399 -35.72 -29.18 -41.89
N LEU A 400 -35.64 -27.91 -42.26
CA LEU A 400 -35.43 -27.50 -43.64
C LEU A 400 -33.98 -27.82 -44.04
N PRO A 401 -33.75 -28.45 -45.21
CA PRO A 401 -32.39 -28.68 -45.70
C PRO A 401 -31.66 -27.35 -45.92
N GLU A 402 -30.36 -27.35 -45.60
CA GLU A 402 -29.50 -26.16 -45.75
C GLU A 402 -29.55 -25.58 -47.17
N GLU A 403 -29.67 -26.42 -48.18
CA GLU A 403 -29.76 -25.99 -49.58
C GLU A 403 -31.05 -25.21 -49.89
N VAL A 404 -32.17 -25.54 -49.23
CA VAL A 404 -33.45 -24.82 -49.38
C VAL A 404 -33.33 -23.45 -48.73
N VAL A 405 -32.69 -23.36 -47.56
CA VAL A 405 -32.40 -22.10 -46.86
C VAL A 405 -31.50 -21.19 -47.71
N LEU A 406 -30.43 -21.75 -48.29
CA LEU A 406 -29.54 -21.01 -49.18
C LEU A 406 -30.23 -20.56 -50.47
N TYR A 407 -31.14 -21.38 -51.01
CA TYR A 407 -31.94 -21.01 -52.18
C TYR A 407 -32.91 -19.85 -51.87
N ALA A 408 -33.54 -19.84 -50.69
CA ALA A 408 -34.35 -18.70 -50.26
C ALA A 408 -33.53 -17.39 -50.21
N ALA A 409 -32.25 -17.48 -49.83
CA ALA A 409 -31.34 -16.35 -49.82
C ALA A 409 -30.99 -15.85 -51.23
N GLU A 410 -30.78 -16.76 -52.19
CA GLU A 410 -30.60 -16.39 -53.61
C GLU A 410 -31.85 -15.71 -54.19
N CYS A 411 -33.03 -16.26 -53.90
CA CYS A 411 -34.31 -15.69 -54.33
C CYS A 411 -34.56 -14.27 -53.78
N SER A 412 -33.94 -13.94 -52.65
CA SER A 412 -34.08 -12.65 -51.98
C SER A 412 -33.03 -11.63 -52.43
N HIS A 413 -32.11 -12.01 -53.33
CA HIS A 413 -31.10 -11.12 -53.89
C HIS A 413 -31.76 -9.95 -54.65
N GLY A 414 -31.34 -8.72 -54.35
CA GLY A 414 -31.88 -7.50 -54.98
C GLY A 414 -33.25 -7.04 -54.48
N ALA A 415 -33.86 -7.72 -53.50
CA ALA A 415 -35.11 -7.27 -52.88
C ALA A 415 -34.90 -6.03 -52.00
N ARG A 416 -35.95 -5.21 -51.81
CA ARG A 416 -35.89 -3.99 -50.95
C ARG A 416 -35.60 -4.31 -49.47
N SER A 417 -35.97 -5.50 -49.00
CA SER A 417 -35.66 -6.02 -47.67
C SER A 417 -35.38 -7.52 -47.75
N PRO A 418 -34.17 -7.94 -48.18
CA PRO A 418 -33.83 -9.33 -48.44
C PRO A 418 -34.07 -10.26 -47.24
N TYR A 419 -33.73 -9.79 -46.05
CA TYR A 419 -33.86 -10.56 -44.82
C TYR A 419 -35.33 -10.86 -44.43
N ARG A 420 -36.25 -9.90 -44.61
CA ARG A 420 -37.70 -10.14 -44.42
C ARG A 420 -38.24 -11.12 -45.45
N MET A 421 -37.73 -11.05 -46.68
CA MET A 421 -38.16 -11.93 -47.76
C MET A 421 -37.77 -13.38 -47.46
N ILE A 422 -36.53 -13.64 -47.02
CA ILE A 422 -36.10 -14.98 -46.58
C ILE A 422 -37.02 -15.51 -45.49
N LYS A 423 -37.25 -14.72 -44.43
CA LYS A 423 -38.10 -15.16 -43.30
C LYS A 423 -39.49 -15.56 -43.78
N ARG A 424 -40.12 -14.72 -44.62
CA ARG A 424 -41.44 -14.99 -45.20
C ARG A 424 -41.44 -16.23 -46.11
N LEU A 425 -40.43 -16.37 -46.96
CA LEU A 425 -40.33 -17.51 -47.88
C LEU A 425 -40.15 -18.83 -47.11
N LEU A 426 -39.28 -18.86 -46.11
CA LEU A 426 -39.06 -20.06 -45.30
C LEU A 426 -40.26 -20.41 -44.43
N GLU A 427 -40.99 -19.42 -43.89
CA GLU A 427 -42.28 -19.64 -43.23
C GLU A 427 -43.29 -20.28 -44.19
N GLN A 428 -43.45 -19.73 -45.39
CA GLN A 428 -44.38 -20.27 -46.39
C GLN A 428 -43.99 -21.67 -46.87
N TRP A 429 -42.70 -21.93 -47.09
CA TRP A 429 -42.22 -23.24 -47.53
C TRP A 429 -42.32 -24.29 -46.43
N HIS A 430 -42.14 -23.88 -45.17
CA HIS A 430 -42.40 -24.75 -44.03
C HIS A 430 -43.88 -25.14 -43.92
N ASP A 431 -44.80 -24.17 -44.02
CA ASP A 431 -46.24 -24.40 -44.00
C ASP A 431 -46.72 -25.29 -45.15
N GLN A 432 -46.04 -25.22 -46.30
CA GLN A 432 -46.32 -26.05 -47.48
C GLN A 432 -45.60 -27.40 -47.48
N HIS A 433 -44.86 -27.73 -46.41
CA HIS A 433 -44.04 -28.94 -46.29
C HIS A 433 -43.07 -29.14 -47.46
N ILE A 434 -42.47 -28.05 -47.95
CA ILE A 434 -41.48 -28.07 -49.02
C ILE A 434 -40.10 -28.36 -48.44
N ASP A 435 -39.55 -29.51 -48.77
CA ASP A 435 -38.30 -30.05 -48.24
C ASP A 435 -37.23 -30.27 -49.33
N SER A 436 -37.43 -29.77 -50.55
CA SER A 436 -36.46 -29.91 -51.64
C SER A 436 -36.29 -28.65 -52.47
N VAL A 437 -35.09 -28.45 -53.02
CA VAL A 437 -34.73 -27.28 -53.83
C VAL A 437 -35.56 -27.22 -55.12
N SER A 438 -35.90 -28.37 -55.70
CA SER A 438 -36.75 -28.45 -56.90
C SER A 438 -38.19 -28.00 -56.61
N ALA A 439 -38.77 -28.45 -55.50
CA ALA A 439 -40.10 -28.03 -55.07
C ALA A 439 -40.11 -26.53 -54.67
N ALA A 440 -39.08 -26.05 -53.97
CA ALA A 440 -38.93 -24.63 -53.64
C ALA A 440 -38.80 -23.75 -54.90
N ARG A 441 -38.08 -24.19 -55.94
CA ARG A 441 -38.00 -23.50 -57.25
C ARG A 441 -39.36 -23.39 -57.93
N ILE A 442 -40.17 -24.45 -57.88
CA ILE A 442 -41.52 -24.46 -58.48
C ILE A 442 -42.44 -23.52 -57.69
N ALA A 443 -42.46 -23.63 -56.36
CA ALA A 443 -43.27 -22.79 -55.49
C ALA A 443 -42.89 -21.30 -55.60
N PHE A 444 -41.60 -20.98 -55.70
CA PHE A 444 -41.14 -19.60 -55.90
C PHE A 444 -41.61 -19.03 -57.23
N LYS A 445 -41.47 -19.78 -58.33
CA LYS A 445 -41.97 -19.39 -59.66
C LYS A 445 -43.49 -19.22 -59.67
N ALA A 446 -44.23 -20.10 -58.97
CA ALA A 446 -45.67 -19.99 -58.81
C ALA A 446 -46.08 -18.75 -57.98
N SER A 447 -45.28 -18.36 -56.98
CA SER A 447 -45.52 -17.13 -56.19
C SER A 447 -45.17 -15.84 -56.94
N GLY A 448 -44.24 -15.91 -57.91
CA GLY A 448 -43.87 -14.81 -58.80
C GLY A 448 -44.89 -14.56 -59.92
N ALA A 449 -45.73 -15.55 -60.23
CA ALA A 449 -46.95 -15.35 -60.99
C ALA A 449 -47.99 -14.72 -60.05
N GLY A 450 -48.08 -13.39 -60.08
CA GLY A 450 -48.87 -12.62 -59.11
C GLY A 450 -50.33 -13.09 -58.97
N PRO A 451 -50.93 -12.94 -57.76
CA PRO A 451 -52.33 -13.29 -57.56
C PRO A 451 -53.21 -12.39 -58.45
N LYS A 452 -54.17 -12.97 -59.17
CA LYS A 452 -55.29 -12.21 -59.74
C LYS A 452 -55.91 -11.39 -58.61
N ALA A 453 -56.00 -10.07 -58.80
CA ALA A 453 -56.57 -9.15 -57.85
C ALA A 453 -57.91 -9.71 -57.34
N LYS A 454 -58.04 -9.89 -56.02
CA LYS A 454 -59.34 -10.16 -55.39
C LYS A 454 -60.20 -8.93 -55.64
N ASP A 455 -61.37 -9.15 -56.21
CA ASP A 455 -62.39 -8.14 -56.44
C ASP A 455 -62.77 -7.52 -55.10
N ASN A 456 -62.49 -6.22 -54.95
CA ASN A 456 -62.53 -5.54 -53.68
C ASN A 456 -63.95 -5.05 -53.44
N GLN A 457 -64.73 -5.84 -52.70
CA GLN A 457 -66.15 -5.63 -52.40
C GLN A 457 -66.45 -4.29 -51.68
N ALA A 458 -65.40 -3.56 -51.25
CA ALA A 458 -65.47 -2.24 -50.63
C ALA A 458 -65.78 -1.07 -51.60
N LEU A 459 -65.85 -1.31 -52.92
CA LEU A 459 -66.21 -0.28 -53.91
C LEU A 459 -67.71 -0.25 -54.26
N HIS A 460 -68.53 -1.16 -53.72
CA HIS A 460 -69.97 -1.14 -53.88
C HIS A 460 -70.65 -0.46 -52.68
N TYR A 461 -70.47 0.84 -52.54
CA TYR A 461 -71.38 1.66 -51.74
C TYR A 461 -72.49 2.18 -52.65
N ALA A 462 -73.69 1.61 -52.51
CA ALA A 462 -74.91 2.24 -53.00
C ALA A 462 -75.07 3.58 -52.27
N GLN A 463 -75.28 4.66 -53.01
CA GLN A 463 -75.60 5.97 -52.44
C GLN A 463 -76.87 5.83 -51.57
N ARG A 464 -76.74 6.13 -50.27
CA ARG A 464 -77.91 6.27 -49.38
C ARG A 464 -78.78 7.42 -49.89
N SER A 465 -80.09 7.19 -49.94
CA SER A 465 -81.10 8.19 -50.30
C SER A 465 -81.11 9.34 -49.29
N GLU A 466 -81.51 10.52 -49.76
CA GLU A 466 -81.47 11.80 -49.02
C GLU A 466 -82.38 11.88 -47.78
N GLU A 467 -83.15 10.84 -47.47
CA GLU A 467 -84.11 10.82 -46.35
C GLU A 467 -83.47 10.58 -44.96
N GLU A 468 -82.18 10.24 -44.88
CA GLU A 468 -81.47 10.03 -43.61
C GLU A 468 -80.71 11.27 -43.08
N ARG A 469 -80.78 12.43 -43.74
CA ARG A 469 -80.22 13.69 -43.21
C ARG A 469 -81.23 14.39 -42.29
N GLY A 470 -81.34 13.89 -41.06
CA GLY A 470 -82.05 14.57 -39.97
C GLY A 470 -81.35 15.85 -39.52
N ASP A 471 -82.16 16.90 -39.37
CA ASP A 471 -81.90 18.29 -38.94
C ASP A 471 -80.64 18.56 -38.09
N LEU A 472 -79.69 19.27 -38.71
CA LEU A 472 -78.53 19.90 -38.04
C LEU A 472 -78.81 21.35 -37.59
N ASP A 473 -80.04 21.84 -37.72
CA ASP A 473 -80.43 23.22 -37.40
C ASP A 473 -80.81 23.46 -35.92
N SER A 474 -80.63 22.47 -35.04
CA SER A 474 -80.98 22.59 -33.61
C SER A 474 -79.82 22.93 -32.66
N LEU A 475 -78.62 23.27 -33.18
CA LEU A 475 -77.42 23.51 -32.35
C LEU A 475 -76.92 24.97 -32.32
N ILE A 476 -77.75 25.95 -32.67
CA ILE A 476 -77.41 27.38 -32.50
C ILE A 476 -78.61 28.15 -31.91
N GLN A 477 -78.58 28.36 -30.59
CA GLN A 477 -79.28 29.39 -29.79
C GLN A 477 -78.84 29.14 -28.33
N TYR A 478 -78.18 30.02 -27.57
CA TYR A 478 -77.98 31.47 -27.56
C TYR A 478 -76.57 31.80 -27.06
#